data_AF-A0A0K1QB32-F1
#
_entry.id   AF-A0A0K1QB32-F1
#
_cell.length_a   1.000
_cell.length_b   1.000
_cell.length_c   1.000
_cell.angle_alpha   90.00
_cell.angle_beta   90.00
_cell.angle_gamma   90.00
#
_symmetry.space_group_name_H-M   'P 1'
#
loop_
_entity.id
_entity.type
_entity.pdbx_description
1 polymer ?
#
loop_
_entity_poly.entity_id
_entity_poly.type
_entity_poly.pdbx_seq_one_letter_code
_entity_poly.pdbx_strand_id
1 'polypeptide(L)'
;MRACHYLDVFDAIVAENGALLYTPRPPTERPLASPPPPDFAATLMERGVTPLSCGRIVLATWQPHEQVVLDVIREMGLELEVIFNKGAVMVLPSGINKASGLKAALAELGIPAQQVVSVGDAENDHSLLEACGIGVAVGNAVPALKRRADLVLTKVRGEGVIELCDAVLANDLAGTERVTPMRLSPTGVR
;
A
#
# COMPACT_ATOMS: atom_id res chain seq x y z
N MET A 1 -8.17 -6.72 12.48
CA MET A 1 -8.78 -6.10 11.28
C MET A 1 -10.15 -5.54 11.65
N ARG A 2 -10.30 -4.22 11.90
CA ARG A 2 -11.57 -3.57 12.32
C ARG A 2 -12.10 -2.52 11.32
N ALA A 3 -11.45 -2.37 10.16
CA ALA A 3 -11.72 -1.27 9.22
C ALA A 3 -12.80 -1.59 8.16
N CYS A 4 -13.10 -2.87 7.91
CA CYS A 4 -14.07 -3.28 6.89
C CYS A 4 -14.93 -4.42 7.43
N HIS A 5 -16.26 -4.29 7.29
CA HIS A 5 -17.24 -5.30 7.72
C HIS A 5 -17.47 -6.40 6.68
N TYR A 6 -16.97 -6.21 5.46
CA TYR A 6 -17.16 -7.10 4.31
C TYR A 6 -15.83 -7.70 3.88
N LEU A 7 -15.10 -8.37 4.79
CA LEU A 7 -13.81 -8.99 4.44
C LEU A 7 -14.00 -10.16 3.47
N ASP A 8 -15.15 -10.82 3.57
CA ASP A 8 -15.55 -12.00 2.82
C ASP A 8 -15.72 -11.82 1.31
N VAL A 9 -15.75 -10.58 0.82
CA VAL A 9 -15.83 -10.27 -0.62
C VAL A 9 -14.47 -10.29 -1.31
N PHE A 10 -13.38 -10.41 -0.53
CA PHE A 10 -12.01 -10.43 -1.05
C PHE A 10 -11.45 -11.85 -1.01
N ASP A 11 -10.75 -12.26 -2.08
CA ASP A 11 -9.98 -13.50 -2.08
C ASP A 11 -8.72 -13.40 -1.20
N ALA A 12 -8.13 -12.21 -1.14
CA ALA A 12 -6.99 -11.88 -0.29
C ALA A 12 -6.99 -10.40 0.11
N ILE A 13 -6.48 -10.10 1.31
CA ILE A 13 -6.36 -8.75 1.85
C ILE A 13 -4.91 -8.51 2.24
N VAL A 14 -4.31 -7.50 1.62
CA VAL A 14 -2.99 -6.98 1.98
C VAL A 14 -3.16 -5.88 3.02
N ALA A 15 -2.81 -6.18 4.26
CA ALA A 15 -2.91 -5.28 5.40
C ALA A 15 -1.54 -4.70 5.80
N GLU A 16 -1.57 -3.70 6.69
CA GLU A 16 -0.37 -3.06 7.27
C GLU A 16 0.65 -2.64 6.21
N ASN A 17 0.21 -1.91 5.19
CA ASN A 17 1.07 -1.44 4.09
C ASN A 17 1.88 -2.54 3.40
N GLY A 18 1.36 -3.77 3.36
CA GLY A 18 2.04 -4.88 2.72
C GLY A 18 2.79 -5.81 3.65
N ALA A 19 2.75 -5.58 4.96
CA ALA A 19 3.41 -6.47 5.92
C ALA A 19 2.61 -7.72 6.26
N LEU A 20 1.29 -7.73 6.04
CA LEU A 20 0.41 -8.82 6.45
C LEU A 20 -0.50 -9.23 5.31
N LEU A 21 -0.52 -10.52 4.98
CA LEU A 21 -1.52 -11.09 4.10
C LEU A 21 -2.61 -11.76 4.94
N TYR A 22 -3.87 -11.51 4.61
CA TYR A 22 -5.01 -12.14 5.24
C TYR A 22 -5.89 -12.76 4.16
N THR A 23 -6.18 -14.05 4.31
CA THR A 23 -7.13 -14.76 3.44
C THR A 23 -8.41 -14.96 4.22
N PRO A 24 -9.57 -14.47 3.76
CA PRO A 24 -10.81 -14.59 4.54
C PRO A 24 -11.38 -16.02 4.60
N ARG A 25 -11.11 -16.86 3.59
CA ARG A 25 -11.72 -18.19 3.45
C ARG A 25 -10.70 -19.27 3.03
N PRO A 26 -10.26 -20.16 3.94
CA PRO A 26 -10.46 -20.07 5.39
C PRO A 26 -9.70 -18.87 5.99
N PRO A 27 -10.14 -18.32 7.14
CA PRO A 27 -9.52 -17.15 7.74
C PRO A 27 -8.10 -17.47 8.22
N THR A 28 -7.09 -16.91 7.54
CA THR A 28 -5.67 -17.08 7.88
C THR A 28 -4.93 -15.75 7.82
N GLU A 29 -4.02 -15.53 8.77
CA GLU A 29 -3.10 -14.39 8.77
C GLU A 29 -1.68 -14.90 8.51
N ARG A 30 -1.00 -14.30 7.53
CA ARG A 30 0.38 -14.63 7.16
C ARG A 30 1.25 -13.38 7.16
N PRO A 31 2.10 -13.21 8.20
CA PRO A 31 3.16 -12.20 8.21
C PRO A 31 4.07 -12.33 6.99
N LEU A 32 4.39 -11.21 6.35
CA LEU A 32 5.35 -11.12 5.24
C LEU A 32 6.72 -10.60 5.69
N ALA A 33 6.83 -10.16 6.93
CA ALA A 33 8.08 -9.79 7.59
C ALA A 33 7.99 -10.03 9.10
N SER A 34 9.16 -10.02 9.74
CA SER A 34 9.26 -10.03 11.20
C SER A 34 8.81 -8.69 11.78
N PRO A 35 8.13 -8.68 12.93
CA PRO A 35 7.83 -7.45 13.63
C PRO A 35 9.13 -6.79 14.15
N PRO A 36 9.12 -5.45 14.33
CA PRO A 36 10.17 -4.76 15.06
C PRO A 36 10.34 -5.33 16.48
N PRO A 37 11.54 -5.20 17.08
CA PRO A 37 11.78 -5.62 18.46
C PRO A 37 10.76 -5.04 19.44
N PRO A 38 10.28 -5.80 20.45
CA PRO A 38 9.25 -5.30 21.37
C PRO A 38 9.64 -4.03 22.14
N ASP A 39 10.93 -3.87 22.44
CA ASP A 39 11.53 -2.71 23.10
C ASP A 39 11.61 -1.48 22.21
N PHE A 40 11.55 -1.62 20.88
CA PHE A 40 11.53 -0.49 19.95
C PHE A 40 10.32 0.42 20.21
N ALA A 41 9.12 -0.16 20.32
CA ALA A 41 7.90 0.59 20.61
C ALA A 41 7.97 1.29 21.98
N ALA A 42 8.48 0.58 23.00
CA ALA A 42 8.64 1.12 24.34
C ALA A 42 9.61 2.30 24.34
N THR A 43 10.75 2.18 23.66
CA THR A 43 11.77 3.23 23.54
C THR A 43 11.21 4.49 22.87
N LEU A 44 10.40 4.34 21.82
CA LEU A 44 9.72 5.46 21.17
C LEU A 44 8.77 6.17 22.14
N MET A 45 7.97 5.43 22.90
CA MET A 45 7.04 6.00 23.88
C MET A 45 7.77 6.71 25.02
N GLU A 46 8.87 6.15 25.52
CA GLU A 46 9.74 6.78 26.53
C GLU A 46 10.35 8.09 26.03
N ARG A 47 10.61 8.20 24.73
CA ARG A 47 11.07 9.44 24.07
C ARG A 47 9.95 10.41 23.69
N GLY A 48 8.72 10.17 24.15
CA GLY A 48 7.60 11.07 23.95
C GLY A 48 6.91 10.96 22.59
N VAL A 49 7.17 9.89 21.82
CA VAL A 49 6.46 9.62 20.56
C VAL A 49 5.04 9.18 20.88
N THR A 50 4.13 10.14 20.94
CA THR A 50 2.70 9.92 21.16
C THR A 50 1.88 10.82 20.22
N PRO A 51 0.77 10.32 19.62
CA PRO A 51 0.29 8.94 19.71
C PRO A 51 1.14 7.97 18.88
N LEU A 52 1.28 6.73 19.36
CA LEU A 52 1.93 5.62 18.66
C LEU A 52 0.91 4.49 18.49
N SER A 53 0.75 4.02 17.26
CA SER A 53 -0.07 2.86 16.90
C SER A 53 0.85 1.69 16.56
N CYS A 54 0.64 0.55 17.21
CA CYS A 54 1.38 -0.67 16.95
C CYS A 54 0.45 -1.70 16.31
N GLY A 55 0.71 -2.01 15.04
CA GLY A 55 0.11 -3.15 14.33
C GLY A 55 0.76 -4.47 14.72
N ARG A 56 0.56 -5.50 13.90
CA ARG A 56 1.28 -6.77 13.99
C ARG A 56 2.75 -6.59 13.67
N ILE A 57 3.06 -5.78 12.66
CA ILE A 57 4.41 -5.57 12.14
C ILE A 57 4.69 -4.08 11.96
N VAL A 58 3.72 -3.30 11.50
CA VAL A 58 3.93 -1.88 11.21
C VAL A 58 3.59 -1.03 12.42
N LEU A 59 4.47 -0.10 12.75
CA LEU A 59 4.17 0.97 13.69
C LEU A 59 3.82 2.24 12.93
N ALA A 60 3.00 3.09 13.51
CA ALA A 60 2.66 4.38 12.94
C ALA A 60 2.55 5.46 14.02
N THR A 61 3.08 6.62 13.73
CA THR A 61 2.91 7.86 14.50
C THR A 61 2.63 9.01 13.53
N TRP A 62 2.80 10.25 13.99
CA TRP A 62 2.54 11.46 13.22
C TRP A 62 3.74 12.39 13.29
N GLN A 63 3.85 13.26 12.29
CA GLN A 63 4.79 14.36 12.36
C GLN A 63 4.50 15.24 13.59
N PRO A 64 5.53 15.80 14.26
CA PRO A 64 6.94 15.86 13.85
C PRO A 64 7.84 14.75 14.44
N HIS A 65 7.31 13.57 14.77
CA HIS A 65 8.08 12.52 15.45
C HIS A 65 9.08 11.77 14.57
N GLU A 66 9.16 12.06 13.27
CA GLU A 66 10.03 11.37 12.31
C GLU A 66 11.51 11.35 12.74
N GLN A 67 12.01 12.44 13.32
CA GLN A 67 13.42 12.52 13.71
C GLN A 67 13.71 11.59 14.89
N VAL A 68 12.82 11.56 15.89
CA VAL A 68 12.97 10.68 17.06
C VAL A 68 12.91 9.21 16.62
N VAL A 69 12.01 8.88 15.69
CA VAL A 69 11.92 7.53 15.11
C VAL A 69 13.23 7.13 14.43
N LEU A 70 13.77 7.98 13.56
CA LEU A 70 15.03 7.70 12.86
C LEU A 70 16.22 7.57 13.82
N ASP A 71 16.26 8.39 14.87
CA ASP A 71 17.32 8.32 15.88
C ASP A 71 17.28 7.00 16.65
N VAL A 72 16.09 6.55 17.07
CA VAL A 72 15.94 5.25 17.77
C VAL A 72 16.28 4.08 16.85
N ILE A 73 15.85 4.10 15.58
CA ILE A 73 16.23 3.08 14.59
C ILE A 73 17.76 2.96 14.49
N ARG A 74 18.45 4.09 14.39
CA ARG A 74 19.91 4.15 14.27
C ARG A 74 20.61 3.69 15.55
N GLU A 75 20.16 4.13 16.71
CA GLU A 75 20.75 3.77 18.01
C GLU A 75 20.61 2.28 18.32
N MET A 76 19.48 1.68 17.93
CA MET A 76 19.22 0.25 18.11
C MET A 76 19.79 -0.62 16.97
N GLY A 77 20.33 -0.01 15.91
CA GLY A 77 20.90 -0.73 14.76
C GLY A 77 19.87 -1.53 13.96
N LEU A 78 18.65 -1.00 13.82
CA LEU A 78 17.53 -1.70 13.18
C LEU A 78 17.46 -1.42 11.67
N GLU A 79 17.11 -2.43 10.89
CA GLU A 79 16.84 -2.32 9.45
C GLU A 79 15.36 -2.01 9.18
N LEU A 80 14.92 -0.81 9.58
CA LEU A 80 13.56 -0.33 9.41
C LEU A 80 13.51 0.89 8.48
N GLU A 81 12.46 0.95 7.67
CA GLU A 81 12.16 2.07 6.77
C GLU A 81 11.08 2.98 7.35
N VAL A 82 11.25 4.29 7.16
CA VAL A 82 10.23 5.31 7.49
C VAL A 82 9.53 5.74 6.22
N ILE A 83 8.21 5.56 6.18
CA ILE A 83 7.34 5.92 5.05
C ILE A 83 6.35 7.00 5.49
N PHE A 84 6.23 8.06 4.69
CA PHE A 84 5.27 9.13 4.92
C PHE A 84 3.95 8.88 4.18
N ASN A 85 2.85 9.23 4.84
CA ASN A 85 1.52 9.18 4.26
C ASN A 85 0.65 10.29 4.86
N LYS A 86 0.47 11.41 4.14
CA LYS A 86 -0.40 12.53 4.57
C LYS A 86 -0.18 12.98 6.03
N GLY A 87 1.09 13.10 6.43
CA GLY A 87 1.50 13.51 7.79
C GLY A 87 1.64 12.36 8.79
N ALA A 88 1.21 11.14 8.45
CA ALA A 88 1.56 9.94 9.20
C ALA A 88 3.01 9.53 8.91
N VAL A 89 3.70 9.09 9.96
CA VAL A 89 5.05 8.53 9.93
C VAL A 89 4.91 7.04 10.22
N MET A 90 5.12 6.21 9.20
CA MET A 90 4.96 4.76 9.30
C MET A 90 6.33 4.10 9.35
N VAL A 91 6.52 3.14 10.26
CA VAL A 91 7.76 2.37 10.41
C VAL A 91 7.50 0.94 9.97
N LEU A 92 8.22 0.50 8.94
CA LEU A 92 8.05 -0.80 8.31
C LEU A 92 9.41 -1.53 8.25
N PRO A 93 9.41 -2.87 8.21
CA PRO A 93 10.61 -3.61 7.85
C PRO A 93 11.11 -3.26 6.45
N SER A 94 12.43 -3.29 6.25
CA SER A 94 13.06 -3.04 4.95
C SER A 94 12.47 -3.91 3.84
N GLY A 95 12.20 -3.32 2.67
CA GLY A 95 11.60 -4.00 1.52
C GLY A 95 10.08 -4.30 1.62
N ILE A 96 9.43 -3.95 2.73
CA ILE A 96 7.98 -4.07 2.89
C ILE A 96 7.27 -2.79 2.45
N ASN A 97 6.35 -2.93 1.50
CA ASN A 97 5.46 -1.86 1.05
C ASN A 97 4.23 -2.47 0.35
N LYS A 98 3.28 -1.61 -0.06
CA LYS A 98 2.02 -2.05 -0.69
C LYS A 98 2.26 -2.92 -1.93
N ALA A 99 3.30 -2.63 -2.72
CA ALA A 99 3.64 -3.42 -3.91
C ALA A 99 4.22 -4.79 -3.56
N SER A 100 5.08 -4.90 -2.54
CA SER A 100 5.63 -6.20 -2.13
C SER A 100 4.56 -7.10 -1.51
N GLY A 101 3.64 -6.52 -0.73
CA GLY A 101 2.45 -7.21 -0.25
C GLY A 101 1.51 -7.66 -1.37
N LEU A 102 1.23 -6.77 -2.35
CA LEU A 102 0.44 -7.12 -3.54
C LEU A 102 1.09 -8.28 -4.30
N LYS A 103 2.40 -8.22 -4.55
CA LYS A 103 3.14 -9.28 -5.25
C LYS A 103 3.00 -10.63 -4.55
N ALA A 104 3.05 -10.65 -3.22
CA ALA A 104 2.83 -11.86 -2.44
C ALA A 104 1.40 -12.41 -2.60
N ALA A 105 0.38 -11.54 -2.57
CA ALA A 105 -1.01 -11.94 -2.77
C ALA A 105 -1.25 -12.48 -4.19
N LEU A 106 -0.77 -11.78 -5.22
CA LEU A 106 -0.92 -12.18 -6.61
C LEU A 106 -0.23 -13.52 -6.92
N ALA A 107 0.90 -13.80 -6.27
CA ALA A 107 1.59 -15.09 -6.39
C ALA A 107 0.72 -16.24 -5.86
N GLU A 108 -0.01 -16.05 -4.77
CA GLU A 108 -0.95 -17.06 -4.24
C GLU A 108 -2.20 -17.22 -5.12
N LEU A 109 -2.69 -16.12 -5.69
CA LEU A 109 -3.86 -16.12 -6.57
C LEU A 109 -3.55 -16.59 -8.00
N GLY A 110 -2.27 -16.70 -8.38
CA GLY A 110 -1.85 -17.03 -9.74
C GLY A 110 -2.18 -15.95 -10.77
N ILE A 111 -2.31 -14.69 -10.35
CA ILE A 111 -2.71 -13.56 -11.19
C ILE A 111 -1.47 -12.76 -11.61
N PRO A 112 -1.21 -12.55 -12.93
CA PRO A 112 -0.15 -11.67 -13.39
C PRO A 112 -0.44 -10.21 -13.01
N ALA A 113 0.55 -9.48 -12.49
CA ALA A 113 0.37 -8.07 -12.10
C ALA A 113 -0.04 -7.17 -13.28
N GLN A 114 0.27 -7.55 -14.52
CA GLN A 114 -0.15 -6.85 -15.74
C GLN A 114 -1.66 -6.92 -15.99
N GLN A 115 -2.36 -7.87 -15.38
CA GLN A 115 -3.82 -8.02 -15.44
C GLN A 115 -4.52 -7.35 -14.25
N VAL A 116 -3.78 -6.55 -13.46
CA VAL A 116 -4.29 -5.89 -12.26
C VAL A 116 -4.44 -4.40 -12.52
N VAL A 117 -5.56 -3.86 -12.07
CA VAL A 117 -5.79 -2.42 -11.95
C VAL A 117 -5.62 -2.05 -10.48
N SER A 118 -4.72 -1.12 -10.16
CA SER A 118 -4.59 -0.56 -8.81
C SER A 118 -5.17 0.85 -8.75
N VAL A 119 -5.64 1.23 -7.56
CA VAL A 119 -6.16 2.56 -7.27
C VAL A 119 -5.53 3.10 -5.99
N GLY A 120 -5.09 4.36 -5.99
CA GLY A 120 -4.41 4.98 -4.85
C GLY A 120 -4.72 6.47 -4.70
N ASP A 121 -4.32 7.03 -3.56
CA ASP A 121 -4.60 8.43 -3.22
C ASP A 121 -3.46 9.18 -2.50
N ALA A 122 -2.39 8.48 -2.08
CA ALA A 122 -1.32 9.04 -1.26
C ALA A 122 0.09 8.67 -1.76
N GLU A 123 1.11 9.18 -1.07
CA GLU A 123 2.53 9.00 -1.43
C GLU A 123 2.96 7.52 -1.40
N ASN A 124 2.47 6.74 -0.44
CA ASN A 124 2.81 5.32 -0.30
C ASN A 124 2.14 4.41 -1.36
N ASP A 125 1.30 4.96 -2.24
CA ASP A 125 0.68 4.22 -3.34
C ASP A 125 1.52 4.22 -4.61
N HIS A 126 2.60 5.00 -4.68
CA HIS A 126 3.44 5.09 -5.88
C HIS A 126 3.92 3.71 -6.36
N SER A 127 4.47 2.89 -5.46
CA SER A 127 4.94 1.56 -5.81
C SER A 127 3.78 0.62 -6.19
N LEU A 128 2.61 0.78 -5.57
CA LEU A 128 1.42 -0.01 -5.88
C LEU A 128 0.91 0.27 -7.30
N LEU A 129 0.84 1.55 -7.68
CA LEU A 129 0.48 1.96 -9.04
C LEU A 129 1.53 1.45 -10.04
N GLU A 130 2.81 1.51 -9.67
CA GLU A 130 3.88 1.12 -10.56
C GLU A 130 3.98 -0.39 -10.83
N ALA A 131 3.53 -1.21 -9.88
CA ALA A 131 3.59 -2.67 -9.97
C ALA A 131 2.49 -3.29 -10.87
N CYS A 132 1.41 -2.54 -11.14
CA CYS A 132 0.23 -3.05 -11.85
C CYS A 132 0.25 -2.69 -13.35
N GLY A 133 -0.60 -3.37 -14.13
CA GLY A 133 -0.79 -3.08 -15.55
C GLY A 133 -1.45 -1.72 -15.81
N ILE A 134 -2.31 -1.29 -14.88
CA ILE A 134 -2.93 0.04 -14.87
C ILE A 134 -2.91 0.59 -13.44
N GLY A 135 -2.23 1.71 -13.23
CA GLY A 135 -2.25 2.45 -11.98
C GLY A 135 -3.19 3.65 -12.06
N VAL A 136 -4.16 3.74 -11.15
CA VAL A 136 -5.21 4.77 -11.14
C VAL A 136 -5.11 5.65 -9.89
N ALA A 137 -5.30 6.95 -10.05
CA ALA A 137 -5.40 7.90 -8.94
C ALA A 137 -6.82 8.47 -8.84
N VAL A 138 -7.41 8.47 -7.63
CA VAL A 138 -8.72 9.11 -7.40
C VAL A 138 -8.63 10.65 -7.43
N GLY A 139 -9.76 11.33 -7.58
CA GLY A 139 -9.83 12.78 -7.73
C GLY A 139 -9.23 13.58 -6.56
N ASN A 140 -9.19 13.03 -5.34
CA ASN A 140 -8.55 13.65 -4.17
C ASN A 140 -7.12 13.13 -3.89
N ALA A 141 -6.53 12.42 -4.85
CA ALA A 141 -5.15 11.94 -4.72
C ALA A 141 -4.15 13.10 -4.67
N VAL A 142 -3.03 12.90 -3.98
CA VAL A 142 -1.95 13.89 -3.93
C VAL A 142 -1.39 14.18 -5.33
N PRO A 143 -0.99 15.43 -5.64
CA PRO A 143 -0.52 15.79 -6.98
C PRO A 143 0.66 14.95 -7.46
N ALA A 144 1.53 14.51 -6.55
CA ALA A 144 2.65 13.64 -6.88
C ALA A 144 2.18 12.30 -7.47
N LEU A 145 1.17 11.67 -6.86
CA LEU A 145 0.62 10.40 -7.31
C LEU A 145 -0.08 10.54 -8.66
N LYS A 146 -0.92 11.58 -8.81
CA LYS A 146 -1.65 11.84 -10.08
C LYS A 146 -0.72 11.96 -11.28
N ARG A 147 0.47 12.56 -11.13
CA ARG A 147 1.45 12.70 -12.21
C ARG A 147 2.05 11.37 -12.69
N ARG A 148 1.97 10.31 -11.88
CA ARG A 148 2.50 8.98 -12.21
C ARG A 148 1.42 7.93 -12.50
N ALA A 149 0.16 8.29 -12.31
CA ALA A 149 -0.96 7.40 -12.59
C ALA A 149 -1.20 7.34 -14.10
N ASP A 150 -1.55 6.15 -14.59
CA ASP A 150 -2.01 5.94 -15.96
C ASP A 150 -3.37 6.62 -16.18
N LEU A 151 -4.22 6.64 -15.15
CA LEU A 151 -5.55 7.27 -15.18
C LEU A 151 -5.77 8.12 -13.93
N VAL A 152 -6.40 9.29 -14.10
CA VAL A 152 -6.83 10.14 -12.99
C VAL A 152 -8.35 10.28 -13.07
N LEU A 153 -9.04 9.78 -12.05
CA LEU A 153 -10.49 9.79 -11.99
C LEU A 153 -11.03 11.15 -11.61
N THR A 154 -12.28 11.41 -11.99
CA THR A 154 -12.96 12.67 -11.68
C THR A 154 -13.49 12.68 -10.25
N LYS A 155 -14.05 11.56 -9.78
CA LYS A 155 -14.63 11.44 -8.45
C LYS A 155 -13.58 11.14 -7.38
N VAL A 156 -13.92 11.49 -6.15
CA VAL A 156 -13.02 11.41 -4.99
C VAL A 156 -13.34 10.19 -4.14
N ARG A 157 -12.35 9.68 -3.41
CA ARG A 157 -12.50 8.65 -2.38
C ARG A 157 -13.28 7.43 -2.93
N GLY A 158 -14.24 6.91 -2.17
CA GLY A 158 -15.03 5.74 -2.54
C GLY A 158 -15.84 5.93 -3.84
N GLU A 159 -16.29 7.16 -4.14
CA GLU A 159 -16.99 7.42 -5.40
C GLU A 159 -16.06 7.26 -6.62
N GLY A 160 -14.78 7.59 -6.47
CA GLY A 160 -13.76 7.29 -7.49
C GLY A 160 -13.57 5.79 -7.67
N VAL A 161 -13.57 5.01 -6.58
CA VAL A 161 -13.49 3.54 -6.70
C VAL A 161 -14.72 2.98 -7.43
N ILE A 162 -15.92 3.52 -7.17
CA ILE A 162 -17.14 3.13 -7.90
C ILE A 162 -17.03 3.50 -9.39
N GLU A 163 -16.62 4.72 -9.73
CA GLU A 163 -16.37 5.16 -11.11
C GLU A 163 -15.42 4.20 -11.85
N LEU A 164 -14.36 3.75 -11.18
CA LEU A 164 -13.42 2.79 -11.74
C LEU A 164 -14.07 1.41 -11.96
N CYS A 165 -14.77 0.88 -10.96
CA CYS A 165 -15.46 -0.41 -11.07
C CYS A 165 -16.47 -0.39 -12.22
N ASP A 166 -17.27 0.68 -12.35
CA ASP A 166 -18.25 0.83 -13.43
C ASP A 166 -17.56 0.81 -14.80
N ALA A 167 -16.41 1.48 -14.94
CA ALA A 167 -15.65 1.50 -16.18
C ALA A 167 -15.03 0.13 -16.53
N VAL A 168 -14.49 -0.59 -15.54
CA VAL A 168 -14.01 -1.97 -15.72
C VAL A 168 -15.15 -2.90 -16.16
N LEU A 169 -16.31 -2.81 -15.50
CA LEU A 169 -17.46 -3.66 -15.81
C LEU A 169 -18.09 -3.33 -17.18
N ALA A 170 -18.05 -2.08 -17.60
CA ALA A 170 -18.64 -1.66 -18.87
C ALA A 170 -17.85 -2.16 -20.08
N ASN A 171 -16.52 -2.09 -20.05
CA ASN A 171 -15.70 -2.42 -21.22
C ASN A 171 -14.23 -2.76 -20.92
N ASP A 172 -13.89 -3.19 -19.70
CA ASP A 172 -12.51 -3.50 -19.29
C ASP A 172 -11.53 -2.33 -19.51
N LEU A 173 -12.01 -1.10 -19.26
CA LEU A 173 -11.28 0.15 -19.47
C LEU A 173 -10.85 0.39 -20.93
N ALA A 174 -11.45 -0.32 -21.90
CA ALA A 174 -11.15 -0.13 -23.31
C ALA A 174 -11.40 1.32 -23.75
N GLY A 175 -10.44 1.90 -24.45
CA GLY A 175 -10.53 3.27 -24.98
C GLY A 175 -10.32 4.39 -23.95
N THR A 176 -9.98 4.07 -22.70
CA THR A 176 -9.64 5.10 -21.71
C THR A 176 -8.29 5.75 -22.05
N GLU A 177 -8.26 7.07 -22.20
CA GLU A 177 -7.03 7.83 -22.46
C GLU A 177 -6.09 7.75 -21.26
N ARG A 178 -4.90 7.16 -21.49
CA ARG A 178 -3.86 7.09 -20.47
C ARG A 178 -3.02 8.36 -20.47
N VAL A 179 -2.69 8.83 -19.26
CA VAL A 179 -1.73 9.92 -19.05
C VAL A 179 -0.31 9.46 -19.40
N THR A 180 0.00 8.18 -19.14
CA THR A 180 1.30 7.56 -19.43
C THR A 180 1.19 6.46 -20.48
N PRO A 181 2.21 6.26 -21.33
CA PRO A 181 2.23 5.17 -22.30
C PRO A 181 2.17 3.81 -21.59
N MET A 182 1.58 2.82 -22.27
CA MET A 182 1.37 1.47 -21.74
C MET A 182 2.70 0.87 -21.23
N ARG A 183 2.70 0.39 -19.99
CA ARG A 183 3.85 -0.31 -19.38
C ARG A 183 4.06 -1.63 -20.13
N LEU A 184 4.98 -1.63 -21.09
CA LEU A 184 5.35 -2.83 -21.85
C LEU A 184 6.03 -3.85 -20.91
N SER A 185 5.77 -5.13 -21.15
CA SER A 185 6.45 -6.19 -20.42
C SER A 185 7.96 -6.17 -20.72
N PRO A 186 8.83 -6.53 -19.77
CA PRO A 186 10.23 -6.84 -20.06
C PRO A 186 10.38 -8.05 -20.99
N THR A 187 9.33 -8.84 -21.15
CA THR A 187 9.27 -9.97 -22.07
C THR A 187 8.91 -9.49 -23.47
N GLY A 188 9.85 -8.80 -24.10
CA GLY A 188 9.95 -8.82 -25.56
C GLY A 188 10.29 -10.24 -26.01
N VAL A 189 9.29 -11.11 -26.11
CA VAL A 189 9.39 -12.32 -26.92
C VAL A 189 8.52 -12.07 -28.15
N ARG A 190 9.22 -11.93 -29.27
CA ARG A 190 8.65 -11.92 -30.63
C ARG A 190 7.91 -13.21 -30.92
#